data_AF-A0A2D5W8D3-F1
#
_entry.id   AF-A0A2D5W8D3-F1
#
_cell.length_a   1.000
_cell.length_b   1.000
_cell.length_c   1.000
_cell.angle_alpha   90.00
_cell.angle_beta   90.00
_cell.angle_gamma   90.00
#
_symmetry.space_group_name_H-M   'P 1'
#
loop_
_entity.id
_entity.type
_entity.pdbx_description
1 polymer ?
#
loop_
_entity_poly.entity_id
_entity_poly.type
_entity_poly.pdbx_seq_one_letter_code
_entity_poly.pdbx_strand_id
1 'polypeptide(L)'
;MIITDGKERSRRRGWGALVGVVLALVLGQSMAWAAQAAQGSQAAQGAREGPLAGIQPEDDSLRILTWNVHLFGKTMFGLGGTYADDQRRVEFISEELSRLARAGMDVVVLQEVWDDGMARQLIRDAGFPHGVMGADRTLRGDVERTFLGSGLVILSRYPLERVEQVAFAPTQGYDNFTSKGFVMCDVKLAGRTIGLVTTHLHAGGGEETEANRKLQIAALGEALAEREGLAGPAAMPCLIAGDFNTSRESPARHEFMLESLGTTGQPVVDAWIAAEETEPESGATAVSHNTLRRFFNDGRRSRSHSIDYCLLRADGQGRQPFVVRRASVRRFVLSDEERPFGEIAEDDGSVTPVIDLSDHLAVEVELELVAVPVLEAPTVGPLPGRLAWAREQLFTKWGSAFGIDVIAMETVSEEKLLHALHVLAQYIDNDEDGEADDKRVLAALREHGALLVMAGSDRELERLDQRQFERAGHRLIQDLYGRETHPAGSSLAKGFDATLEEVWHLVSFGWAATYPEVFGFERGSRLAQAMDLARGGYHRRMPRRYPAGAWYSYYDRTCDYRCQVAEYSYWTLITKLGGQSYAGRAREIADEWRLTTPDELQSGDPAVWSLLSDSRWRLPRVLPDGSYGD
;
A
#
# COMPACT_ATOMS: atom_id res chain seq x y z
N MET A 1 -29.18 -21.27 60.01
CA MET A 1 -28.77 -19.86 60.14
C MET A 1 -27.83 -19.57 58.99
N ILE A 2 -28.07 -18.48 58.28
CA ILE A 2 -27.94 -18.34 56.83
C ILE A 2 -26.47 -18.21 56.36
N ILE A 3 -26.10 -19.02 55.35
CA ILE A 3 -24.91 -18.88 54.51
C ILE A 3 -25.40 -18.20 53.22
N THR A 4 -24.92 -16.99 52.93
CA THR A 4 -25.28 -16.24 51.71
C THR A 4 -24.32 -16.54 50.56
N ASP A 5 -24.96 -16.89 49.45
CA ASP A 5 -24.51 -17.27 48.12
C ASP A 5 -23.85 -16.08 47.39
N GLY A 6 -22.60 -16.23 46.96
CA GLY A 6 -21.85 -15.27 46.13
C GLY A 6 -21.77 -15.79 44.69
N LYS A 7 -22.89 -15.75 43.97
CA LYS A 7 -22.99 -16.05 42.54
C LYS A 7 -23.36 -14.77 41.78
N GLU A 8 -22.40 -13.89 41.54
CA GLU A 8 -22.50 -12.93 40.44
C GLU A 8 -22.00 -13.60 39.16
N ARG A 9 -22.89 -14.40 38.58
CA ARG A 9 -22.81 -14.79 37.17
C ARG A 9 -22.91 -13.50 36.34
N SER A 10 -21.82 -13.06 35.72
CA SER A 10 -21.94 -12.17 34.57
C SER A 10 -22.66 -12.98 33.49
N ARG A 11 -23.93 -12.63 33.26
CA ARG A 11 -24.60 -13.02 32.02
C ARG A 11 -23.83 -12.30 30.91
N ARG A 12 -22.94 -13.02 30.23
CA ARG A 12 -22.40 -12.61 28.92
C ARG A 12 -23.57 -12.19 28.03
N ARG A 13 -23.81 -10.87 27.96
CA ARG A 13 -24.42 -10.22 26.82
C ARG A 13 -23.25 -9.76 25.99
N GLY A 14 -22.57 -10.72 25.35
CA GLY A 14 -21.41 -10.46 24.50
C GLY A 14 -21.85 -9.62 23.31
N TRP A 15 -21.43 -8.37 23.29
CA TRP A 15 -21.41 -7.54 22.09
C TRP A 15 -20.11 -7.72 21.29
N GLY A 16 -19.11 -8.45 21.80
CA GLY A 16 -17.93 -8.87 21.02
C GLY A 16 -18.32 -9.64 19.74
N ALA A 17 -19.44 -10.36 19.78
CA ALA A 17 -20.03 -10.98 18.59
C ALA A 17 -20.75 -9.98 17.66
N LEU A 18 -21.26 -8.83 18.12
CA LEU A 18 -21.97 -7.90 17.24
C LEU A 18 -21.03 -7.07 16.34
N VAL A 19 -19.79 -6.83 16.78
CA VAL A 19 -18.74 -6.24 15.93
C VAL A 19 -18.12 -7.31 15.01
N GLY A 20 -17.93 -8.54 15.50
CA GLY A 20 -17.50 -9.68 14.67
C GLY A 20 -18.51 -10.13 13.60
N VAL A 21 -19.81 -9.84 13.75
CA VAL A 21 -20.88 -10.34 12.86
C VAL A 21 -21.16 -9.45 11.64
N VAL A 22 -20.70 -8.19 11.59
CA VAL A 22 -20.88 -7.36 10.38
C VAL A 22 -19.75 -7.54 9.36
N LEU A 23 -18.62 -8.13 9.76
CA LEU A 23 -17.52 -8.54 8.88
C LEU A 23 -17.90 -9.61 7.84
N ALA A 24 -19.09 -10.22 7.95
CA ALA A 24 -19.58 -11.22 7.00
C ALA A 24 -20.59 -10.69 5.95
N LEU A 25 -21.22 -9.53 6.14
CA LEU A 25 -22.23 -9.02 5.20
C LEU A 25 -21.63 -8.17 4.07
N VAL A 26 -20.47 -7.53 4.30
CA VAL A 26 -19.85 -6.62 3.32
C VAL A 26 -18.87 -7.34 2.39
N LEU A 27 -18.21 -8.42 2.84
CA LEU A 27 -17.33 -9.24 1.98
C LEU A 27 -18.09 -10.04 0.90
N GLY A 28 -19.38 -10.30 1.11
CA GLY A 28 -20.24 -10.95 0.11
C GLY A 28 -20.59 -10.05 -1.09
N GLN A 29 -20.51 -8.71 -0.95
CA GLN A 29 -20.79 -7.78 -2.04
C GLN A 29 -19.53 -7.38 -2.82
N SER A 30 -18.35 -7.42 -2.20
CA SER A 30 -17.07 -7.16 -2.88
C SER A 30 -16.57 -8.33 -3.75
N MET A 31 -16.95 -9.58 -3.47
CA MET A 31 -16.64 -10.72 -4.35
C MET A 31 -17.54 -10.83 -5.59
N ALA A 32 -18.74 -10.25 -5.58
CA ALA A 32 -19.59 -10.17 -6.78
C ALA A 32 -18.99 -9.26 -7.87
N TRP A 33 -18.20 -8.25 -7.46
CA TRP A 33 -17.44 -7.38 -8.36
C TRP A 33 -16.18 -8.05 -8.91
N ALA A 34 -15.47 -8.86 -8.12
CA ALA A 34 -14.30 -9.63 -8.58
C ALA A 34 -14.67 -10.65 -9.67
N ALA A 35 -15.86 -11.25 -9.60
CA ALA A 35 -16.38 -12.15 -10.65
C ALA A 35 -16.77 -11.42 -11.95
N GLN A 36 -17.11 -10.13 -11.88
CA GLN A 36 -17.43 -9.29 -13.04
C GLN A 36 -16.17 -8.68 -13.69
N ALA A 37 -15.14 -8.34 -12.89
CA ALA A 37 -13.82 -7.98 -13.39
C ALA A 37 -13.11 -9.15 -14.10
N ALA A 38 -13.33 -10.40 -13.64
CA ALA A 38 -12.81 -11.60 -14.29
C ALA A 38 -13.44 -11.87 -15.69
N GLN A 39 -14.65 -11.36 -15.95
CA GLN A 39 -15.29 -11.48 -17.28
C GLN A 39 -14.84 -10.39 -18.26
N GLY A 40 -14.40 -9.22 -17.78
CA GLY A 40 -13.78 -8.17 -18.60
C GLY A 40 -12.31 -8.45 -18.99
N SER A 41 -11.64 -9.35 -18.28
CA SER A 41 -10.23 -9.73 -18.49
C SER A 41 -10.00 -10.70 -19.67
N GLN A 42 -11.05 -11.26 -20.29
CA GLN A 42 -10.89 -12.18 -21.42
C GLN A 42 -10.31 -11.55 -22.70
N ALA A 43 -10.12 -10.22 -22.75
CA ALA A 43 -9.49 -9.54 -23.88
C ALA A 43 -7.96 -9.36 -23.75
N ALA A 44 -7.33 -9.76 -22.64
CA ALA A 44 -5.88 -9.58 -22.41
C ALA A 44 -5.14 -10.91 -22.14
N GLN A 45 -5.42 -11.95 -22.92
CA GLN A 45 -4.65 -13.20 -22.86
C GLN A 45 -3.41 -13.12 -23.77
N GLY A 46 -2.29 -12.68 -23.18
CA GLY A 46 -0.98 -12.69 -23.82
C GLY A 46 0.22 -12.59 -22.87
N ALA A 47 0.02 -12.52 -21.54
CA ALA A 47 1.11 -12.54 -20.57
C ALA A 47 1.43 -13.99 -20.17
N ARG A 48 2.63 -14.47 -20.50
CA ARG A 48 3.16 -15.74 -20.00
C ARG A 48 3.47 -15.58 -18.51
N GLU A 49 2.75 -16.27 -17.65
CA GLU A 49 3.14 -16.46 -16.25
C GLU A 49 4.42 -17.33 -16.19
N GLY A 50 5.54 -16.69 -15.89
CA GLY A 50 6.76 -17.37 -15.48
C GLY A 50 6.68 -17.79 -14.00
N PRO A 51 7.47 -18.78 -13.56
CA PRO A 51 7.44 -19.26 -12.18
C PRO A 51 7.82 -18.14 -11.21
N LEU A 52 6.97 -17.93 -10.19
CA LEU A 52 7.18 -17.09 -9.02
C LEU A 52 8.44 -17.55 -8.26
N ALA A 53 9.61 -17.11 -8.69
CA ALA A 53 10.88 -17.32 -8.03
C ALA A 53 11.36 -16.01 -7.40
N GLY A 54 11.38 -16.03 -6.07
CA GLY A 54 12.05 -15.13 -5.13
C GLY A 54 12.64 -13.82 -5.66
N ILE A 55 11.93 -12.72 -5.37
CA ILE A 55 12.58 -11.44 -5.06
C ILE A 55 12.18 -11.15 -3.61
N GLN A 56 13.09 -11.40 -2.68
CA GLN A 56 13.00 -10.88 -1.32
C GLN A 56 13.27 -9.38 -1.42
N PRO A 57 12.37 -8.50 -0.94
CA PRO A 57 12.70 -7.09 -0.79
C PRO A 57 13.66 -6.95 0.40
N GLU A 58 14.97 -7.05 0.13
CA GLU A 58 16.02 -6.89 1.14
C GLU A 58 16.50 -5.43 1.30
N ASP A 59 16.13 -4.53 0.39
CA ASP A 59 16.58 -3.12 0.45
C ASP A 59 15.45 -2.17 0.85
N ASP A 60 15.70 -1.37 1.89
CA ASP A 60 14.89 -0.22 2.29
C ASP A 60 15.05 0.97 1.33
N SER A 61 15.81 0.83 0.24
CA SER A 61 16.05 1.88 -0.75
C SER A 61 15.29 1.63 -2.06
N LEU A 62 14.94 2.71 -2.75
CA LEU A 62 14.19 2.71 -4.00
C LEU A 62 14.78 3.72 -4.97
N ARG A 63 15.05 3.29 -6.20
CA ARG A 63 15.55 4.16 -7.27
C ARG A 63 14.54 4.28 -8.41
N ILE A 64 14.11 5.52 -8.68
CA ILE A 64 13.17 5.85 -9.76
C ILE A 64 13.79 6.82 -10.76
N LEU A 65 13.56 6.57 -12.05
CA LEU A 65 13.93 7.47 -13.14
C LEU A 65 12.70 7.93 -13.91
N THR A 66 12.59 9.22 -14.19
CA THR A 66 11.67 9.75 -15.21
C THR A 66 12.43 10.28 -16.40
N TRP A 67 11.99 9.95 -17.61
CA TRP A 67 12.67 10.37 -18.84
C TRP A 67 11.71 10.53 -20.02
N ASN A 68 11.51 11.77 -20.47
CA ASN A 68 10.98 12.04 -21.79
C ASN A 68 12.03 11.64 -22.84
N VAL A 69 11.69 10.72 -23.76
CA VAL A 69 12.64 10.14 -24.73
C VAL A 69 12.42 10.62 -26.17
N HIS A 70 11.39 11.43 -26.42
CA HIS A 70 11.12 12.01 -27.73
C HIS A 70 11.08 10.96 -28.86
N LEU A 71 10.43 9.81 -28.69
CA LEU A 71 10.38 8.73 -29.70
C LEU A 71 9.06 8.78 -30.49
N PHE A 72 9.08 9.43 -31.65
CA PHE A 72 7.91 9.58 -32.52
C PHE A 72 7.73 8.38 -33.47
N GLY A 73 8.79 7.68 -33.86
CA GLY A 73 8.72 6.55 -34.76
C GLY A 73 7.95 6.87 -36.04
N LYS A 74 6.95 6.04 -36.40
CA LYS A 74 6.16 6.23 -37.64
C LYS A 74 5.04 7.25 -37.48
N THR A 75 4.85 7.82 -36.30
CA THR A 75 3.59 8.46 -35.92
C THR A 75 3.45 9.92 -36.32
N MET A 76 4.55 10.61 -36.67
CA MET A 76 4.53 12.01 -37.10
C MET A 76 5.37 12.24 -38.35
N PHE A 77 4.73 12.78 -39.38
CA PHE A 77 5.32 13.16 -40.67
C PHE A 77 6.29 14.35 -40.53
N GLY A 78 7.49 14.12 -39.98
CA GLY A 78 8.63 15.04 -40.13
C GLY A 78 8.67 16.26 -39.21
N LEU A 79 8.05 16.23 -38.02
CA LEU A 79 8.12 17.31 -37.04
C LEU A 79 9.25 17.18 -36.00
N GLY A 80 10.11 16.15 -36.09
CA GLY A 80 11.12 15.91 -35.04
C GLY A 80 12.12 14.78 -35.35
N GLY A 81 12.73 14.77 -36.53
CA GLY A 81 13.75 13.78 -36.91
C GLY A 81 13.25 12.75 -37.92
N THR A 82 14.13 11.86 -38.40
CA THR A 82 13.74 10.81 -39.33
C THR A 82 13.35 9.53 -38.59
N TYR A 83 12.40 8.75 -39.13
CA TYR A 83 12.08 7.42 -38.58
C TYR A 83 13.32 6.53 -38.39
N ALA A 84 14.32 6.66 -39.27
CA ALA A 84 15.58 5.93 -39.17
C ALA A 84 16.39 6.33 -37.94
N ASP A 85 16.37 7.62 -37.55
CA ASP A 85 17.04 8.08 -36.34
C ASP A 85 16.33 7.54 -35.10
N ASP A 86 15.00 7.52 -35.07
CA ASP A 86 14.23 6.94 -33.96
C ASP A 86 14.45 5.44 -33.80
N GLN A 87 14.61 4.70 -34.91
CA GLN A 87 15.00 3.29 -34.86
C GLN A 87 16.38 3.08 -34.23
N ARG A 88 17.34 3.96 -34.53
CA ARG A 88 18.66 3.91 -33.88
C ARG A 88 18.57 4.32 -32.41
N ARG A 89 17.84 5.41 -32.09
CA ARG A 89 17.69 5.91 -30.72
C ARG A 89 17.01 4.89 -29.81
N VAL A 90 15.96 4.20 -30.27
CA VAL A 90 15.29 3.19 -29.43
C VAL A 90 16.23 2.03 -29.08
N GLU A 91 17.18 1.66 -29.95
CA GLU A 91 18.20 0.64 -29.66
C GLU A 91 19.15 1.11 -28.54
N PHE A 92 19.72 2.32 -28.67
CA PHE A 92 20.58 2.88 -27.63
C PHE A 92 19.85 3.10 -26.30
N ILE A 93 18.63 3.62 -26.35
CA ILE A 93 17.79 3.82 -25.16
C ILE A 93 17.50 2.47 -24.49
N SER A 94 17.18 1.43 -25.26
CA SER A 94 16.97 0.08 -24.70
C SER A 94 18.22 -0.44 -23.99
N GLU A 95 19.40 -0.22 -24.56
CA GLU A 95 20.68 -0.62 -23.95
C GLU A 95 20.96 0.15 -22.64
N GLU A 96 20.75 1.47 -22.62
CA GLU A 96 20.91 2.30 -21.43
C GLU A 96 19.95 1.86 -20.31
N LEU A 97 18.68 1.63 -20.64
CA LEU A 97 17.69 1.11 -19.67
C LEU A 97 18.10 -0.26 -19.14
N SER A 98 18.58 -1.14 -20.02
CA SER A 98 19.15 -2.44 -19.66
C SER A 98 20.34 -2.32 -18.70
N ARG A 99 21.20 -1.31 -18.89
CA ARG A 99 22.34 -1.03 -18.01
C ARG A 99 21.86 -0.52 -16.65
N LEU A 100 20.88 0.37 -16.62
CA LEU A 100 20.26 0.88 -15.39
C LEU A 100 19.60 -0.24 -14.58
N ALA A 101 18.84 -1.13 -15.24
CA ALA A 101 18.21 -2.29 -14.60
C ALA A 101 19.25 -3.19 -13.91
N ARG A 102 20.37 -3.47 -14.60
CA ARG A 102 21.51 -4.23 -14.01
C ARG A 102 22.22 -3.47 -12.90
N ALA A 103 22.23 -2.15 -12.95
CA ALA A 103 22.87 -1.28 -11.97
C ALA A 103 21.98 -0.97 -10.75
N GLY A 104 20.84 -1.64 -10.58
CA GLY A 104 20.00 -1.48 -9.40
C GLY A 104 18.77 -0.59 -9.56
N MET A 105 18.51 -0.01 -10.74
CA MET A 105 17.30 0.81 -10.96
C MET A 105 16.02 -0.02 -10.76
N ASP A 106 15.06 0.50 -10.01
CA ASP A 106 13.84 -0.23 -9.65
C ASP A 106 12.67 0.10 -10.56
N VAL A 107 12.48 1.39 -10.85
CA VAL A 107 11.35 1.90 -11.64
C VAL A 107 11.84 2.92 -12.66
N VAL A 108 11.35 2.82 -13.88
CA VAL A 108 11.54 3.83 -14.92
C VAL A 108 10.19 4.21 -15.51
N VAL A 109 9.92 5.50 -15.60
CA VAL A 109 8.76 6.03 -16.31
C VAL A 109 9.20 6.86 -17.50
N LEU A 110 8.66 6.56 -18.67
CA LEU A 110 9.04 7.18 -19.94
C LEU A 110 7.88 7.97 -20.52
N GLN A 111 8.20 9.12 -21.12
CA GLN A 111 7.25 9.96 -21.85
C GLN A 111 7.67 10.08 -23.32
N GLU A 112 6.71 10.43 -24.18
CA GLU A 112 6.89 10.57 -25.63
C GLU A 112 7.35 9.30 -26.34
N VAL A 113 6.92 8.13 -25.89
CA VAL A 113 7.06 6.88 -26.65
C VAL A 113 5.83 6.69 -27.55
N TRP A 114 5.71 7.52 -28.58
CA TRP A 114 4.48 7.64 -29.38
C TRP A 114 4.22 6.44 -30.29
N ASP A 115 5.27 5.78 -30.77
CA ASP A 115 5.16 4.58 -31.60
C ASP A 115 5.00 3.31 -30.75
N ASP A 116 3.84 2.65 -30.84
CA ASP A 116 3.58 1.42 -30.07
C ASP A 116 4.60 0.31 -30.34
N GLY A 117 5.17 0.25 -31.55
CA GLY A 117 6.18 -0.75 -31.90
C GLY A 117 7.46 -0.54 -31.09
N MET A 118 7.89 0.71 -30.98
CA MET A 118 9.02 1.12 -30.15
C MET A 118 8.73 0.96 -28.66
N ALA A 119 7.53 1.31 -28.19
CA ALA A 119 7.13 1.06 -26.80
C ALA A 119 7.21 -0.42 -26.43
N ARG A 120 6.70 -1.31 -27.29
CA ARG A 120 6.82 -2.75 -27.08
C ARG A 120 8.27 -3.24 -27.17
N GLN A 121 9.13 -2.59 -27.96
CA GLN A 121 10.55 -2.91 -28.02
C GLN A 121 11.24 -2.56 -26.70
N LEU A 122 11.05 -1.33 -26.20
CA LEU A 122 11.57 -0.90 -24.90
C LEU A 122 11.14 -1.84 -23.78
N ILE A 123 9.85 -2.19 -23.69
CA ILE A 123 9.35 -3.10 -22.65
C ILE A 123 10.05 -4.48 -22.70
N ARG A 124 10.39 -4.98 -23.90
CA ARG A 124 11.07 -6.27 -24.03
C ARG A 124 12.56 -6.20 -23.73
N ASP A 125 13.23 -5.12 -24.14
CA ASP A 125 14.68 -5.07 -24.25
C ASP A 125 15.34 -4.27 -23.11
N ALA A 126 14.58 -3.48 -22.35
CA ALA A 126 15.07 -2.65 -21.24
C ALA A 126 15.50 -3.43 -19.99
N GLY A 127 15.31 -4.75 -19.94
CA GLY A 127 15.79 -5.59 -18.84
C GLY A 127 14.95 -5.56 -17.54
N PHE A 128 13.77 -4.92 -17.55
CA PHE A 128 12.82 -4.95 -16.44
C PHE A 128 11.81 -6.10 -16.60
N PRO A 129 11.50 -6.88 -15.55
CA PRO A 129 10.55 -8.01 -15.64
C PRO A 129 9.10 -7.58 -15.88
N HIS A 130 8.73 -6.35 -15.50
CA HIS A 130 7.37 -5.84 -15.61
C HIS A 130 7.35 -4.53 -16.40
N GLY A 131 6.39 -4.37 -17.30
CA GLY A 131 6.21 -3.13 -18.04
C GLY A 131 4.81 -2.97 -18.61
N VAL A 132 4.33 -1.73 -18.65
CA VAL A 132 3.02 -1.34 -19.18
C VAL A 132 3.13 -0.07 -20.01
N MET A 133 2.20 0.13 -20.95
CA MET A 133 2.14 1.31 -21.80
C MET A 133 0.70 1.83 -21.91
N GLY A 134 0.53 3.14 -22.05
CA GLY A 134 -0.77 3.76 -22.30
C GLY A 134 -1.20 3.67 -23.76
N ALA A 135 -1.56 2.46 -24.20
CA ALA A 135 -1.92 2.15 -25.58
C ALA A 135 -3.41 2.42 -25.94
N ASP A 136 -4.28 2.68 -24.96
CA ASP A 136 -5.72 2.85 -25.23
C ASP A 136 -6.02 4.23 -25.83
N ARG A 137 -6.51 4.23 -27.06
CA ARG A 137 -6.85 5.42 -27.85
C ARG A 137 -8.33 5.76 -27.80
N THR A 138 -9.15 4.90 -27.19
CA THR A 138 -10.61 5.01 -27.19
C THR A 138 -11.14 5.86 -26.04
N LEU A 139 -10.29 6.19 -25.06
CA LEU A 139 -10.66 6.86 -23.82
C LEU A 139 -11.30 8.25 -23.99
N ARG A 140 -11.06 8.93 -25.13
CA ARG A 140 -11.70 10.22 -25.45
C ARG A 140 -13.05 10.09 -26.18
N GLY A 141 -13.48 8.86 -26.51
CA GLY A 141 -14.72 8.58 -27.24
C GLY A 141 -14.70 8.91 -28.75
N ASP A 142 -13.76 9.76 -29.20
CA ASP A 142 -13.57 10.12 -30.62
C ASP A 142 -12.29 9.48 -31.18
N VAL A 143 -12.43 8.22 -31.61
CA VAL A 143 -11.33 7.39 -32.14
C VAL A 143 -10.88 7.85 -33.53
N GLU A 144 -11.72 8.61 -34.27
CA GLU A 144 -11.36 9.13 -35.59
C GLU A 144 -10.37 10.30 -35.48
N ARG A 145 -10.42 11.06 -34.38
CA ARG A 145 -9.48 12.16 -34.10
C ARG A 145 -8.27 11.74 -33.27
N THR A 146 -8.37 10.69 -32.46
CA THR A 146 -7.29 10.23 -31.55
C THR A 146 -6.55 9.04 -32.15
N PHE A 147 -5.51 9.30 -32.95
CA PHE A 147 -4.78 8.22 -33.62
C PHE A 147 -3.53 7.74 -32.87
N LEU A 148 -3.04 8.48 -31.87
CA LEU A 148 -1.91 8.09 -31.02
C LEU A 148 -2.32 7.75 -29.59
N GLY A 149 -1.59 6.82 -28.98
CA GLY A 149 -1.70 6.51 -27.54
C GLY A 149 -1.21 7.67 -26.67
N SER A 150 -1.01 7.44 -25.37
CA SER A 150 -0.57 8.50 -24.45
C SER A 150 0.93 8.81 -24.56
N GLY A 151 1.71 7.94 -25.19
CA GLY A 151 3.17 8.04 -25.22
C GLY A 151 3.84 7.68 -23.89
N LEU A 152 3.11 7.09 -22.96
CA LEU A 152 3.59 6.78 -21.61
C LEU A 152 3.94 5.30 -21.46
N VAL A 153 5.09 5.02 -20.84
CA VAL A 153 5.55 3.67 -20.50
C VAL A 153 6.02 3.63 -19.05
N ILE A 154 5.68 2.58 -18.32
CA ILE A 154 6.22 2.27 -16.99
C ILE A 154 6.98 0.95 -17.09
N LEU A 155 8.20 0.90 -16.56
CA LEU A 155 9.05 -0.28 -16.42
C LEU A 155 9.38 -0.47 -14.94
N SER A 156 9.34 -1.70 -14.45
CA SER A 156 9.51 -2.00 -13.02
C SER A 156 10.17 -3.34 -12.77
N ARG A 157 11.06 -3.38 -11.77
CA ARG A 157 11.60 -4.62 -11.18
C ARG A 157 10.51 -5.44 -10.47
N TYR A 158 9.48 -4.76 -10.00
CA TYR A 158 8.40 -5.31 -9.17
C TYR A 158 7.08 -5.42 -9.93
N PRO A 159 6.18 -6.34 -9.55
CA PRO A 159 4.87 -6.49 -10.19
C PRO A 159 4.06 -5.19 -10.21
N LEU A 160 3.40 -4.95 -11.35
CA LEU A 160 2.49 -3.82 -11.56
C LEU A 160 1.05 -4.33 -11.54
N GLU A 161 0.24 -3.78 -10.65
CA GLU A 161 -1.15 -4.18 -10.40
C GLU A 161 -2.09 -2.98 -10.63
N ARG A 162 -3.40 -3.24 -10.82
CA ARG A 162 -4.43 -2.20 -10.96
C ARG A 162 -4.04 -1.06 -11.90
N VAL A 163 -3.57 -1.43 -13.09
CA VAL A 163 -3.12 -0.50 -14.12
C VAL A 163 -4.32 0.17 -14.76
N GLU A 164 -4.33 1.49 -14.77
CA GLU A 164 -5.39 2.32 -15.34
C GLU A 164 -4.76 3.44 -16.17
N GLN A 165 -5.32 3.65 -17.37
CA GLN A 165 -4.96 4.77 -18.23
C GLN A 165 -6.13 5.75 -18.24
N VAL A 166 -5.84 7.02 -18.04
CA VAL A 166 -6.82 8.11 -18.13
C VAL A 166 -6.35 9.10 -19.16
N ALA A 167 -7.23 9.53 -20.06
CA ALA A 167 -6.95 10.57 -21.03
C ALA A 167 -7.49 11.92 -20.53
N PHE A 168 -6.70 12.98 -20.69
CA PHE A 168 -7.18 14.34 -20.47
C PHE A 168 -8.21 14.72 -21.52
N ALA A 169 -9.02 15.74 -21.20
CA ALA A 169 -9.90 16.37 -22.17
C ALA A 169 -9.11 16.90 -23.39
N PRO A 170 -9.71 16.91 -24.58
CA PRO A 170 -9.06 17.44 -25.78
C PRO A 170 -8.65 18.91 -25.61
N THR A 171 -7.43 19.25 -26.03
CA THR A 171 -6.89 20.62 -26.04
C THR A 171 -6.72 21.12 -27.48
N GLN A 172 -6.40 22.40 -27.69
CA GLN A 172 -5.98 22.90 -29.01
C GLN A 172 -4.56 22.42 -29.36
N GLY A 173 -4.20 22.40 -30.65
CA GLY A 173 -2.86 22.05 -31.14
C GLY A 173 -2.63 20.54 -31.40
N TYR A 174 -1.36 20.14 -31.53
CA TYR A 174 -0.96 18.75 -31.87
C TYR A 174 -1.37 17.73 -30.80
N ASP A 175 -1.47 18.15 -29.54
CA ASP A 175 -1.90 17.30 -28.42
C ASP A 175 -3.34 16.79 -28.55
N ASN A 176 -4.15 17.41 -29.42
CA ASN A 176 -5.51 16.97 -29.72
C ASN A 176 -5.55 15.58 -30.40
N PHE A 177 -4.47 15.19 -31.08
CA PHE A 177 -4.39 13.94 -31.84
C PHE A 177 -3.93 12.72 -31.02
N THR A 178 -3.60 12.94 -29.75
CA THR A 178 -3.02 11.94 -28.83
C THR A 178 -3.99 11.66 -27.69
N SER A 179 -3.94 10.46 -27.10
CA SER A 179 -4.62 10.20 -25.82
C SER A 179 -3.75 10.66 -24.64
N LYS A 180 -3.16 11.87 -24.72
CA LYS A 180 -2.39 12.49 -23.62
C LYS A 180 -3.20 12.47 -22.33
N GLY A 181 -2.53 12.18 -21.24
CA GLY A 181 -3.15 11.75 -19.99
C GLY A 181 -2.11 11.26 -19.01
N PHE A 182 -2.51 10.30 -18.17
CA PHE A 182 -1.63 9.63 -17.24
C PHE A 182 -1.92 8.13 -17.18
N VAL A 183 -0.92 7.36 -16.79
CA VAL A 183 -1.05 5.93 -16.46
C VAL A 183 -0.76 5.80 -14.98
N MET A 184 -1.68 5.17 -14.24
CA MET A 184 -1.55 4.89 -12.83
C MET A 184 -1.56 3.38 -12.56
N CYS A 185 -0.80 2.93 -11.58
CA CYS A 185 -0.76 1.52 -11.17
C CYS A 185 -0.36 1.42 -9.69
N ASP A 186 -0.58 0.24 -9.11
CA ASP A 186 0.02 -0.13 -7.84
C ASP A 186 1.30 -0.92 -8.11
N VAL A 187 2.37 -0.59 -7.39
CA VAL A 187 3.64 -1.29 -7.47
C VAL A 187 4.02 -1.83 -6.09
N LYS A 188 4.44 -3.09 -6.05
CA LYS A 188 4.86 -3.79 -4.82
C LYS A 188 6.34 -3.52 -4.53
N LEU A 189 6.65 -2.35 -4.01
CA LEU A 189 8.02 -1.90 -3.70
C LEU A 189 8.39 -2.26 -2.26
N ALA A 190 9.52 -2.93 -2.07
CA ALA A 190 10.10 -3.17 -0.75
C ALA A 190 9.09 -3.77 0.29
N GLY A 191 8.24 -4.71 -0.16
CA GLY A 191 7.21 -5.34 0.69
C GLY A 191 5.99 -4.46 1.02
N ARG A 192 5.88 -3.26 0.43
CA ARG A 192 4.74 -2.35 0.53
C ARG A 192 4.09 -2.15 -0.84
N THR A 193 2.80 -1.84 -0.86
CA THR A 193 2.11 -1.42 -2.09
C THR A 193 2.07 0.10 -2.13
N ILE A 194 2.50 0.68 -3.25
CA ILE A 194 2.64 2.12 -3.46
C ILE A 194 1.98 2.49 -4.79
N GLY A 195 1.27 3.61 -4.83
CA GLY A 195 0.76 4.16 -6.08
C GLY A 195 1.91 4.68 -6.94
N LEU A 196 1.87 4.41 -8.23
CA LEU A 196 2.81 4.94 -9.21
C LEU A 196 2.05 5.53 -10.38
N VAL A 197 2.33 6.80 -10.69
CA VAL A 197 1.75 7.53 -11.80
C VAL A 197 2.85 8.03 -12.72
N THR A 198 2.64 7.87 -14.02
CA THR A 198 3.34 8.67 -15.01
C THR A 198 2.40 9.54 -15.83
N THR A 199 2.86 10.74 -16.19
CA THR A 199 2.09 11.73 -16.95
C THR A 199 2.97 12.51 -17.92
N HIS A 200 2.35 13.07 -18.95
CA HIS A 200 2.97 14.06 -19.83
C HIS A 200 1.94 15.16 -20.12
N LEU A 201 2.17 16.35 -19.56
CA LEU A 201 1.25 17.48 -19.66
C LEU A 201 1.37 18.24 -20.99
N HIS A 202 0.46 19.19 -21.20
CA HIS A 202 0.40 19.98 -22.42
C HIS A 202 1.69 20.80 -22.64
N ALA A 203 2.26 20.70 -23.83
CA ALA A 203 3.56 21.29 -24.17
C ALA A 203 3.44 22.72 -24.73
N GLY A 204 4.53 23.50 -24.63
CA GLY A 204 4.62 24.85 -25.18
C GLY A 204 4.40 25.97 -24.16
N GLY A 205 4.41 27.22 -24.64
CA GLY A 205 4.27 28.43 -23.83
C GLY A 205 3.11 29.32 -24.26
N GLY A 206 2.65 30.19 -23.36
CA GLY A 206 1.52 31.09 -23.58
C GLY A 206 0.36 30.82 -22.61
N GLU A 207 -0.52 31.81 -22.41
CA GLU A 207 -1.58 31.75 -21.39
C GLU A 207 -2.57 30.59 -21.61
N GLU A 208 -2.94 30.31 -22.86
CA GLU A 208 -3.83 29.18 -23.19
C GLU A 208 -3.20 27.84 -22.83
N THR A 209 -1.91 27.66 -23.13
CA THR A 209 -1.18 26.43 -22.80
C THR A 209 -1.07 26.23 -21.29
N GLU A 210 -0.81 27.31 -20.54
CA GLU A 210 -0.82 27.27 -19.06
C GLU A 210 -2.21 26.91 -18.52
N ALA A 211 -3.29 27.46 -19.11
CA ALA A 211 -4.65 27.15 -18.69
C ALA A 211 -4.98 25.66 -18.92
N ASN A 212 -4.56 25.09 -20.06
CA ASN A 212 -4.68 23.66 -20.35
C ASN A 212 -3.93 22.82 -19.31
N ARG A 213 -2.67 23.16 -18.98
CA ARG A 213 -1.92 22.45 -17.93
C ARG A 213 -2.62 22.50 -16.57
N LYS A 214 -3.18 23.64 -16.18
CA LYS A 214 -3.92 23.75 -14.91
C LYS A 214 -5.12 22.81 -14.85
N LEU A 215 -5.89 22.70 -15.94
CA LEU A 215 -7.01 21.77 -16.02
C LEU A 215 -6.55 20.31 -15.96
N GLN A 216 -5.43 19.98 -16.60
CA GLN A 216 -4.87 18.63 -16.57
C GLN A 216 -4.33 18.24 -15.18
N ILE A 217 -3.65 19.17 -14.50
CA ILE A 217 -3.18 18.99 -13.12
C ILE A 217 -4.38 18.77 -12.19
N ALA A 218 -5.44 19.57 -12.32
CA ALA A 218 -6.66 19.39 -11.53
C ALA A 218 -7.31 18.03 -11.77
N ALA A 219 -7.43 17.60 -13.04
CA ALA A 219 -7.99 16.29 -13.39
C ALA A 219 -7.17 15.12 -12.82
N LEU A 220 -5.83 15.23 -12.82
CA LEU A 220 -4.96 14.24 -12.18
C LEU A 220 -5.16 14.22 -10.65
N GLY A 221 -5.22 15.41 -10.03
CA GLY A 221 -5.49 15.54 -8.60
C GLY A 221 -6.82 14.92 -8.17
N GLU A 222 -7.89 15.18 -8.94
CA GLU A 222 -9.23 14.62 -8.74
C GLU A 222 -9.24 13.09 -8.87
N ALA A 223 -8.62 12.54 -9.92
CA ALA A 223 -8.55 11.09 -10.11
C ALA A 223 -7.81 10.38 -8.96
N LEU A 224 -6.74 10.99 -8.46
CA LEU A 224 -6.03 10.48 -7.29
C LEU A 224 -6.89 10.58 -6.03
N ALA A 225 -7.57 11.71 -5.81
CA ALA A 225 -8.48 11.87 -4.67
C ALA A 225 -9.68 10.92 -4.73
N GLU A 226 -10.18 10.56 -5.91
CA GLU A 226 -11.24 9.55 -6.07
C GLU A 226 -10.74 8.15 -5.69
N ARG A 227 -9.55 7.76 -6.18
CA ARG A 227 -8.90 6.49 -5.82
C ARG A 227 -8.68 6.39 -4.31
N GLU A 228 -8.31 7.51 -3.68
CA GLU A 228 -8.18 7.61 -2.22
C GLU A 228 -9.51 7.61 -1.48
N GLY A 229 -10.54 8.32 -1.95
CA GLY A 229 -11.86 8.33 -1.30
C GLY A 229 -12.46 6.92 -1.19
N LEU A 230 -12.12 6.03 -2.13
CA LEU A 230 -12.44 4.60 -2.07
C LEU A 230 -11.60 3.82 -1.04
N ALA A 231 -10.37 4.25 -0.78
CA ALA A 231 -9.42 3.62 0.15
C ALA A 231 -9.49 4.21 1.58
N GLY A 232 -9.93 5.46 1.74
CA GLY A 232 -9.89 6.21 2.99
C GLY A 232 -8.47 6.31 3.56
N PRO A 233 -8.32 6.23 4.89
CA PRO A 233 -7.03 6.14 5.58
C PRO A 233 -6.12 4.97 5.19
N ALA A 234 -6.62 3.96 4.47
CA ALA A 234 -5.79 2.93 3.84
C ALA A 234 -5.23 3.38 2.46
N ALA A 235 -5.47 4.62 2.05
CA ALA A 235 -4.87 5.19 0.85
C ALA A 235 -3.35 5.07 0.93
N MET A 236 -2.79 4.41 -0.07
CA MET A 236 -1.36 4.19 -0.18
C MET A 236 -0.67 5.48 -0.61
N PRO A 237 0.58 5.71 -0.17
CA PRO A 237 1.36 6.81 -0.70
C PRO A 237 1.57 6.64 -2.21
N CYS A 238 1.81 7.74 -2.91
CA CYS A 238 1.91 7.73 -4.38
C CYS A 238 3.14 8.49 -4.88
N LEU A 239 3.89 7.85 -5.77
CA LEU A 239 4.92 8.49 -6.58
C LEU A 239 4.29 8.98 -7.89
N ILE A 240 4.49 10.24 -8.23
CA ILE A 240 3.96 10.85 -9.45
C ILE A 240 5.13 11.43 -10.23
N ALA A 241 5.44 10.85 -11.38
CA ALA A 241 6.64 11.22 -12.12
C ALA A 241 6.42 11.40 -13.63
N GLY A 242 7.07 12.38 -14.24
CA GLY A 242 6.90 12.65 -15.66
C GLY A 242 7.31 14.04 -16.08
N ASP A 243 7.01 14.36 -17.34
CA ASP A 243 7.17 15.69 -17.91
C ASP A 243 5.89 16.52 -17.67
N PHE A 244 5.98 17.45 -16.73
CA PHE A 244 4.86 18.31 -16.38
C PHE A 244 4.77 19.57 -17.24
N ASN A 245 5.75 19.83 -18.11
CA ASN A 245 5.86 21.07 -18.88
C ASN A 245 5.65 22.36 -18.03
N THR A 246 5.87 22.26 -16.72
CA THR A 246 5.62 23.30 -15.72
C THR A 246 6.93 23.59 -15.03
N SER A 247 7.47 24.79 -15.20
CA SER A 247 8.84 25.13 -14.76
C SER A 247 8.91 25.35 -13.25
N ARG A 248 9.83 24.66 -12.57
CA ARG A 248 10.10 24.78 -11.12
C ARG A 248 10.57 26.20 -10.77
N GLU A 249 11.18 26.88 -11.74
CA GLU A 249 11.65 28.27 -11.64
C GLU A 249 10.49 29.29 -11.59
N SER A 250 9.24 28.85 -11.72
CA SER A 250 8.04 29.67 -11.51
C SER A 250 7.31 29.24 -10.23
N PRO A 251 7.61 29.86 -9.07
CA PRO A 251 7.08 29.44 -7.77
C PRO A 251 5.55 29.31 -7.75
N ALA A 252 4.83 30.28 -8.31
CA ALA A 252 3.37 30.26 -8.34
C ALA A 252 2.78 29.10 -9.16
N ARG A 253 3.48 28.64 -10.20
CA ARG A 253 3.03 27.48 -11.00
C ARG A 253 3.36 26.17 -10.30
N HIS A 254 4.53 26.11 -9.69
CA HIS A 254 4.99 24.97 -8.91
C HIS A 254 4.11 24.74 -7.67
N GLU A 255 3.82 25.79 -6.90
CA GLU A 255 2.93 25.75 -5.74
C GLU A 255 1.52 25.29 -6.13
N PHE A 256 0.93 25.90 -7.17
CA PHE A 256 -0.38 25.47 -7.69
C PHE A 256 -0.41 23.98 -8.06
N MET A 257 0.66 23.48 -8.66
CA MET A 257 0.78 22.07 -9.03
C MET A 257 0.79 21.17 -7.79
N LEU A 258 1.62 21.48 -6.79
CA LEU A 258 1.70 20.69 -5.56
C LEU A 258 0.37 20.71 -4.78
N GLU A 259 -0.28 21.87 -4.68
CA GLU A 259 -1.58 22.01 -4.01
C GLU A 259 -2.68 21.23 -4.72
N SER A 260 -2.75 21.31 -6.05
CA SER A 260 -3.79 20.63 -6.83
C SER A 260 -3.62 19.12 -6.86
N LEU A 261 -2.37 18.63 -6.74
CA LEU A 261 -2.07 17.20 -6.64
C LEU A 261 -2.17 16.68 -5.21
N GLY A 262 -2.27 17.55 -4.20
CA GLY A 262 -2.46 17.18 -2.81
C GLY A 262 -3.91 17.34 -2.34
N THR A 263 -4.17 16.96 -1.10
CA THR A 263 -5.44 17.22 -0.41
C THR A 263 -5.16 17.59 1.05
N THR A 264 -6.18 18.09 1.76
CA THR A 264 -6.07 18.34 3.20
C THR A 264 -5.70 17.05 3.93
N GLY A 265 -4.52 17.01 4.53
CA GLY A 265 -3.99 15.84 5.23
C GLY A 265 -3.10 14.93 4.39
N GLN A 266 -2.98 15.15 3.07
CA GLN A 266 -2.08 14.40 2.19
C GLN A 266 -1.29 15.36 1.30
N PRO A 267 -0.24 16.01 1.85
CA PRO A 267 0.58 16.93 1.08
C PRO A 267 1.37 16.20 -0.01
N VAL A 268 1.68 16.93 -1.08
CA VAL A 268 2.62 16.51 -2.12
C VAL A 268 3.92 17.27 -1.96
N VAL A 269 5.03 16.55 -2.06
CA VAL A 269 6.38 17.08 -1.94
C VAL A 269 7.14 16.87 -3.25
N ASP A 270 7.86 17.88 -3.71
CA ASP A 270 8.79 17.75 -4.83
C ASP A 270 10.08 17.07 -4.35
N ALA A 271 10.41 15.91 -4.91
CA ALA A 271 11.60 15.16 -4.50
C ALA A 271 12.89 15.95 -4.69
N TRP A 272 12.97 16.79 -5.72
CA TRP A 272 14.16 17.62 -5.95
C TRP A 272 14.41 18.60 -4.79
N ILE A 273 13.34 19.16 -4.23
CA ILE A 273 13.42 20.12 -3.12
C ILE A 273 13.68 19.39 -1.79
N ALA A 274 13.12 18.19 -1.63
CA ALA A 274 13.26 17.40 -0.41
C ALA A 274 14.56 16.59 -0.32
N ALA A 275 15.32 16.50 -1.41
CA ALA A 275 16.54 15.71 -1.46
C ALA A 275 17.62 16.25 -0.52
N GLU A 276 18.26 15.35 0.23
CA GLU A 276 19.45 15.65 1.04
C GLU A 276 20.63 16.06 0.15
N GLU A 277 20.76 15.43 -1.02
CA GLU A 277 21.75 15.74 -2.04
C GLU A 277 21.13 15.98 -3.41
N THR A 278 21.61 16.99 -4.14
CA THR A 278 21.17 17.26 -5.53
C THR A 278 22.34 17.39 -6.50
N GLU A 279 22.24 16.81 -7.70
CA GLU A 279 23.29 16.91 -8.72
C GLU A 279 22.75 16.95 -10.17
N PRO A 280 23.06 17.99 -10.98
CA PRO A 280 23.62 19.29 -10.59
C PRO A 280 22.58 20.14 -9.85
N GLU A 281 22.98 21.10 -9.01
CA GLU A 281 22.09 21.93 -8.16
C GLU A 281 20.85 22.52 -8.88
N SER A 282 20.94 22.78 -10.19
CA SER A 282 19.87 23.43 -10.94
C SER A 282 18.68 22.53 -11.26
N GLY A 283 18.84 21.21 -11.32
CA GLY A 283 17.76 20.27 -11.64
C GLY A 283 17.09 20.47 -13.00
N ALA A 284 17.75 21.21 -13.90
CA ALA A 284 17.21 21.54 -15.21
C ALA A 284 17.27 20.33 -16.14
N THR A 285 16.16 20.06 -16.82
CA THR A 285 15.95 18.85 -17.62
C THR A 285 15.90 19.17 -19.11
N ALA A 286 15.23 20.27 -19.47
CA ALA A 286 15.34 20.86 -20.79
C ALA A 286 16.47 21.90 -20.77
N VAL A 287 17.70 21.50 -21.10
CA VAL A 287 18.92 22.34 -20.98
C VAL A 287 19.41 22.89 -22.32
N SER A 288 20.11 24.03 -22.31
CA SER A 288 20.57 24.71 -23.54
C SER A 288 21.75 24.01 -24.24
N HIS A 289 22.52 23.16 -23.53
CA HIS A 289 23.64 22.41 -24.10
C HIS A 289 23.24 21.03 -24.65
N ASN A 290 21.97 20.65 -24.56
CA ASN A 290 21.47 19.41 -25.15
C ASN A 290 21.40 19.56 -26.67
N THR A 291 22.15 18.73 -27.39
CA THR A 291 22.28 18.83 -28.85
C THR A 291 21.01 18.44 -29.58
N LEU A 292 20.26 17.43 -29.14
CA LEU A 292 19.01 17.03 -29.78
C LEU A 292 17.94 18.13 -29.63
N ARG A 293 17.84 18.73 -28.43
CA ARG A 293 16.96 19.86 -28.19
C ARG A 293 17.27 21.06 -29.08
N ARG A 294 18.57 21.39 -29.21
CA ARG A 294 19.02 22.49 -30.07
C ARG A 294 18.69 22.20 -31.53
N PHE A 295 18.86 20.95 -31.96
CA PHE A 295 18.58 20.50 -33.31
C PHE A 295 17.11 20.72 -33.69
N PHE A 296 16.17 20.36 -32.82
CA PHE A 296 14.73 20.57 -33.08
C PHE A 296 14.26 22.02 -32.94
N ASN A 297 14.97 22.84 -32.17
CA ASN A 297 14.66 24.26 -32.00
C ASN A 297 15.29 25.17 -33.07
N ASP A 298 15.71 24.63 -34.23
CA ASP A 298 16.43 25.37 -35.29
C ASP A 298 17.66 26.13 -34.77
N GLY A 299 18.36 25.57 -33.77
CA GLY A 299 19.52 26.21 -33.14
C GLY A 299 19.20 27.46 -32.29
N ARG A 300 17.92 27.76 -32.05
CA ARG A 300 17.52 28.91 -31.21
C ARG A 300 17.97 28.70 -29.77
N ARG A 301 18.45 29.78 -29.13
CA ARG A 301 18.78 29.79 -27.71
C ARG A 301 17.51 29.74 -26.86
N SER A 302 17.19 28.58 -26.31
CA SER A 302 16.15 28.41 -25.27
C SER A 302 16.76 28.47 -23.88
N ARG A 303 15.99 28.94 -22.89
CA ARG A 303 16.40 28.87 -21.48
C ARG A 303 16.37 27.42 -21.00
N SER A 304 17.20 27.13 -20.00
CA SER A 304 17.11 25.88 -19.27
C SER A 304 15.87 25.90 -18.38
N HIS A 305 15.15 24.79 -18.32
CA HIS A 305 13.95 24.64 -17.49
C HIS A 305 13.96 23.30 -16.78
N SER A 306 13.44 23.30 -15.56
CA SER A 306 13.18 22.10 -14.78
C SER A 306 11.69 21.77 -14.86
N ILE A 307 11.34 20.86 -15.77
CA ILE A 307 9.94 20.53 -16.08
C ILE A 307 9.59 19.06 -15.89
N ASP A 308 10.60 18.21 -15.65
CA ASP A 308 10.40 16.82 -15.28
C ASP A 308 10.55 16.66 -13.76
N TYR A 309 9.65 15.89 -13.17
CA TYR A 309 9.51 15.76 -11.72
C TYR A 309 9.37 14.31 -11.30
N CYS A 310 9.80 14.04 -10.08
CA CYS A 310 9.26 12.98 -9.25
C CYS A 310 8.65 13.65 -8.01
N LEU A 311 7.36 13.45 -7.79
CA LEU A 311 6.59 14.02 -6.69
C LEU A 311 6.13 12.91 -5.75
N LEU A 312 6.11 13.22 -4.45
CA LEU A 312 5.79 12.29 -3.36
C LEU A 312 4.50 12.74 -2.70
N ARG A 313 3.40 12.02 -2.95
CA ARG A 313 2.13 12.22 -2.26
C ARG A 313 2.05 11.31 -1.04
N ALA A 314 1.73 11.90 0.10
CA ALA A 314 1.60 11.18 1.37
C ALA A 314 0.45 10.15 1.37
N ASP A 315 0.53 9.16 2.25
CA ASP A 315 -0.53 8.17 2.49
C ASP A 315 -1.80 8.81 3.07
N GLY A 316 -2.89 8.04 3.19
CA GLY A 316 -4.18 8.50 3.73
C GLY A 316 -4.14 9.03 5.17
N GLN A 317 -3.01 8.87 5.84
CA GLN A 317 -2.75 9.35 7.20
C GLN A 317 -1.80 10.56 7.22
N GLY A 318 -1.37 11.05 6.05
CA GLY A 318 -0.45 12.17 5.88
C GLY A 318 1.01 11.83 6.11
N ARG A 319 1.37 10.54 6.12
CA ARG A 319 2.75 10.09 6.29
C ARG A 319 3.45 10.03 4.94
N GLN A 320 4.65 10.59 4.89
CA GLN A 320 5.58 10.38 3.78
C GLN A 320 6.36 9.10 4.05
N PRO A 321 6.22 8.05 3.22
CA PRO A 321 6.90 6.78 3.45
C PRO A 321 8.39 6.81 3.09
N PHE A 322 8.89 7.90 2.50
CA PHE A 322 10.25 8.01 1.99
C PHE A 322 10.96 9.27 2.49
N VAL A 323 12.25 9.12 2.81
CA VAL A 323 13.23 10.20 2.79
C VAL A 323 13.82 10.26 1.38
N VAL A 324 14.01 11.46 0.85
CA VAL A 324 14.70 11.63 -0.43
C VAL A 324 16.18 11.80 -0.16
N ARG A 325 16.97 10.76 -0.42
CA ARG A 325 18.43 10.80 -0.22
C ARG A 325 19.09 11.65 -1.28
N ARG A 326 18.72 11.41 -2.54
CA ARG A 326 19.39 12.05 -3.66
C ARG A 326 18.44 12.31 -4.81
N ALA A 327 18.55 13.46 -5.44
CA ALA A 327 17.93 13.75 -6.73
C ALA A 327 19.01 14.18 -7.72
N SER A 328 19.01 13.61 -8.91
CA SER A 328 20.02 13.95 -9.92
C SER A 328 19.46 13.97 -11.33
N VAL A 329 20.17 14.68 -12.20
CA VAL A 329 19.86 14.72 -13.63
C VAL A 329 20.91 13.94 -14.41
N ARG A 330 20.48 13.01 -15.26
CA ARG A 330 21.35 12.20 -16.12
C ARG A 330 21.24 12.61 -17.58
N ARG A 331 22.40 12.77 -18.22
CA ARG A 331 22.55 13.00 -19.65
C ARG A 331 22.98 11.70 -20.32
N PHE A 332 22.20 11.25 -21.29
CA PHE A 332 22.53 10.09 -22.12
C PHE A 332 22.91 10.55 -23.52
N VAL A 333 24.10 10.16 -23.96
CA VAL A 333 24.66 10.50 -25.27
C VAL A 333 25.21 9.26 -25.95
N LEU A 334 25.33 9.33 -27.28
CA LEU A 334 26.11 8.39 -28.06
C LEU A 334 27.57 8.33 -27.58
N SER A 335 28.21 7.17 -27.71
CA SER A 335 29.66 7.05 -27.51
C SER A 335 30.43 7.73 -28.65
N ASP A 336 31.72 7.99 -28.43
CA ASP A 336 32.58 8.68 -29.40
C ASP A 336 32.76 7.89 -30.73
N GLU A 337 32.52 6.58 -30.71
CA GLU A 337 32.60 5.71 -31.89
C GLU A 337 31.34 5.74 -32.76
N GLU A 338 30.22 6.23 -32.22
CA GLU A 338 28.92 6.18 -32.87
C GLU A 338 28.68 7.36 -33.81
N ARG A 339 27.95 7.10 -34.90
CA ARG A 339 27.63 8.16 -35.86
C ARG A 339 26.56 9.11 -35.28
N PRO A 340 26.79 10.44 -35.26
CA PRO A 340 25.79 11.43 -34.82
C PRO A 340 24.46 11.33 -35.60
N PHE A 341 23.37 11.74 -34.97
CA PHE A 341 22.04 11.79 -35.60
C PHE A 341 21.90 12.95 -36.60
N GLY A 342 22.77 13.93 -36.48
CA GLY A 342 22.78 15.12 -37.32
C GLY A 342 23.90 16.07 -36.91
N GLU A 343 23.89 17.25 -37.52
CA GLU A 343 24.85 18.32 -37.25
C GLU A 343 24.09 19.65 -37.12
N ILE A 344 24.51 20.49 -36.18
CA ILE A 344 24.00 21.84 -35.97
C ILE A 344 25.05 22.82 -36.48
N ALA A 345 24.67 23.71 -37.38
CA ALA A 345 25.55 24.80 -37.79
C ALA A 345 25.64 25.87 -36.68
N GLU A 346 26.87 26.28 -36.34
CA GLU A 346 27.14 27.31 -35.33
C GLU A 346 27.41 28.67 -35.99
N ASP A 347 27.23 29.76 -35.21
CA ASP A 347 27.41 31.14 -35.68
C ASP A 347 28.85 31.43 -36.19
N ASP A 348 29.85 30.67 -35.70
CA ASP A 348 31.26 30.80 -36.09
C ASP A 348 31.63 29.96 -37.33
N GLY A 349 30.65 29.27 -37.93
CA GLY A 349 30.83 28.38 -39.08
C GLY A 349 31.30 26.97 -38.73
N SER A 350 31.47 26.65 -37.44
CA SER A 350 31.69 25.28 -36.99
C SER A 350 30.39 24.46 -36.99
N VAL A 351 30.52 23.15 -36.79
CA VAL A 351 29.38 22.23 -36.65
C VAL A 351 29.46 21.49 -35.34
N THR A 352 28.32 21.40 -34.64
CA THR A 352 28.19 20.58 -33.43
C THR A 352 27.43 19.29 -33.76
N PRO A 353 27.99 18.10 -33.48
CA PRO A 353 27.31 16.84 -33.71
C PRO A 353 26.13 16.65 -32.75
N VAL A 354 25.03 16.09 -33.26
CA VAL A 354 23.86 15.73 -32.45
C VAL A 354 24.05 14.34 -31.88
N ILE A 355 24.34 14.28 -30.58
CA ILE A 355 24.72 13.05 -29.88
C ILE A 355 23.79 12.69 -28.72
N ASP A 356 22.95 13.64 -28.25
CA ASP A 356 22.01 13.39 -27.16
C ASP A 356 20.90 12.44 -27.62
N LEU A 357 20.56 11.44 -26.78
CA LEU A 357 19.53 10.45 -27.11
C LEU A 357 18.11 11.00 -26.98
N SER A 358 17.94 12.06 -26.18
CA SER A 358 16.68 12.77 -25.95
C SER A 358 16.96 14.28 -25.85
N ASP A 359 15.95 15.11 -26.10
CA ASP A 359 15.98 16.55 -25.87
C ASP A 359 15.79 16.94 -24.39
N HIS A 360 15.44 15.96 -23.55
CA HIS A 360 15.40 16.06 -22.11
C HIS A 360 16.53 15.24 -21.46
N LEU A 361 17.10 15.79 -20.40
CA LEU A 361 17.87 15.02 -19.45
C LEU A 361 16.91 14.27 -18.51
N ALA A 362 17.27 13.05 -18.11
CA ALA A 362 16.44 12.24 -17.22
C ALA A 362 16.59 12.68 -15.76
N VAL A 363 15.54 12.57 -14.94
CA VAL A 363 15.60 12.83 -13.49
C VAL A 363 15.60 11.49 -12.75
N GLU A 364 16.66 11.24 -11.99
CA GLU A 364 16.79 10.10 -11.09
C GLU A 364 16.61 10.53 -9.64
N VAL A 365 15.82 9.78 -8.89
CA VAL A 365 15.62 9.98 -7.45
C VAL A 365 15.92 8.70 -6.70
N GLU A 366 16.74 8.82 -5.66
CA GLU A 366 17.04 7.79 -4.69
C GLU A 366 16.26 8.08 -3.40
N LEU A 367 15.39 7.14 -3.05
CA LEU A 367 14.49 7.20 -1.91
C LEU A 367 14.89 6.14 -0.90
N GLU A 368 14.74 6.44 0.38
CA GLU A 368 14.87 5.46 1.45
C GLU A 368 13.57 5.40 2.24
N LEU A 369 13.06 4.20 2.50
CA LEU A 369 11.87 4.00 3.29
C LEU A 369 12.09 4.53 4.70
N VAL A 370 11.17 5.40 5.14
CA VAL A 370 11.13 5.81 6.55
C VAL A 370 10.72 4.57 7.36
N ALA A 371 11.59 4.19 8.30
CA ALA A 371 11.24 3.23 9.33
C ALA A 371 10.00 3.76 10.08
N VAL A 372 8.90 3.02 10.01
CA VAL A 372 7.76 3.30 10.91
C VAL A 372 8.25 2.89 12.29
N PRO A 373 8.27 3.79 13.29
CA PRO A 373 8.68 3.40 14.63
C PRO A 373 7.87 2.19 15.08
N VAL A 374 8.58 1.17 15.52
CA VAL A 374 8.03 -0.10 15.96
C VAL A 374 6.99 0.12 17.06
N LEU A 375 7.26 1.07 17.94
CA LEU A 375 6.36 1.49 19.00
C LEU A 375 6.33 3.03 19.10
N GLU A 376 5.14 3.60 18.98
CA GLU A 376 4.83 4.97 19.37
C GLU A 376 4.14 4.92 20.73
N ALA A 377 4.86 5.36 21.77
CA ALA A 377 4.39 5.31 23.15
C ALA A 377 3.05 6.07 23.34
N PRO A 378 2.22 5.64 24.31
CA PRO A 378 0.96 6.30 24.64
C PRO A 378 1.15 7.80 24.82
N THR A 379 0.40 8.58 24.05
CA THR A 379 0.37 10.02 24.18
C THR A 379 -1.01 10.45 24.69
N VAL A 380 -1.02 11.11 25.86
CA VAL A 380 -2.19 11.86 26.34
C VAL A 380 -2.16 13.25 25.71
N GLY A 381 -3.16 13.59 24.91
CA GLY A 381 -3.21 14.90 24.29
C GLY A 381 -3.93 14.94 22.95
N PRO A 382 -3.62 15.92 22.08
CA PRO A 382 -4.28 16.02 20.80
C PRO A 382 -4.00 14.78 19.94
N LEU A 383 -5.06 14.02 19.63
CA LEU A 383 -4.99 12.96 18.61
C LEU A 383 -4.35 13.50 17.32
N PRO A 384 -3.46 12.72 16.66
CA PRO A 384 -2.83 13.11 15.40
C PRO A 384 -3.90 13.39 14.34
N GLY A 385 -3.55 14.16 13.31
CA GLY A 385 -4.52 14.60 12.28
C GLY A 385 -5.35 13.43 11.71
N ARG A 386 -4.71 12.28 11.47
CA ARG A 386 -5.34 11.04 11.00
C ARG A 386 -6.43 10.47 11.93
N LEU A 387 -6.34 10.75 13.23
CA LEU A 387 -7.28 10.32 14.28
C LEU A 387 -8.16 11.48 14.78
N ALA A 388 -8.17 12.64 14.12
CA ALA A 388 -8.96 13.79 14.57
C ALA A 388 -10.46 13.46 14.70
N TRP A 389 -10.98 12.60 13.80
CA TRP A 389 -12.36 12.11 13.82
C TRP A 389 -12.71 11.37 15.13
N ALA A 390 -11.76 10.67 15.75
CA ALA A 390 -12.00 9.89 16.96
C ALA A 390 -12.28 10.78 18.19
N ARG A 391 -11.92 12.08 18.14
CA ARG A 391 -12.31 13.03 19.20
C ARG A 391 -13.83 13.21 19.29
N GLU A 392 -14.53 13.13 18.16
CA GLU A 392 -15.99 13.21 18.11
C GLU A 392 -16.64 12.00 18.80
N GLN A 393 -15.86 10.92 18.98
CA GLN A 393 -16.25 9.67 19.61
C GLN A 393 -15.67 9.51 21.04
N LEU A 394 -15.26 10.63 21.67
CA LEU A 394 -14.76 10.70 23.05
C LEU A 394 -13.39 10.04 23.32
N PHE A 395 -12.63 9.68 22.28
CA PHE A 395 -11.25 9.21 22.44
C PHE A 395 -10.30 10.37 22.74
N THR A 396 -9.45 10.20 23.74
CA THR A 396 -8.50 11.24 24.21
C THR A 396 -7.04 10.77 24.26
N LYS A 397 -6.81 9.46 24.11
CA LYS A 397 -5.50 8.82 24.22
C LYS A 397 -5.27 7.93 23.01
N TRP A 398 -4.01 7.82 22.59
CA TRP A 398 -3.63 6.94 21.50
C TRP A 398 -2.17 6.50 21.62
N GLY A 399 -1.83 5.43 20.91
CA GLY A 399 -0.47 5.05 20.55
C GLY A 399 -0.51 4.19 19.29
N SER A 400 0.64 3.71 18.83
CA SER A 400 0.73 2.86 17.64
C SER A 400 1.81 1.81 17.83
N ALA A 401 1.53 0.57 17.42
CA ALA A 401 2.52 -0.51 17.36
C ALA A 401 2.57 -1.01 15.91
N PHE A 402 3.75 -1.00 15.30
CA PHE A 402 3.95 -1.31 13.90
C PHE A 402 2.96 -0.58 12.97
N GLY A 403 2.63 0.69 13.25
CA GLY A 403 1.70 1.46 12.42
C GLY A 403 0.23 1.02 12.50
N ILE A 404 -0.13 0.18 13.49
CA ILE A 404 -1.51 -0.14 13.86
C ILE A 404 -1.85 0.71 15.08
N ASP A 405 -2.84 1.60 14.92
CA ASP A 405 -3.23 2.53 15.97
C ASP A 405 -4.02 1.79 17.08
N VAL A 406 -3.79 2.20 18.33
CA VAL A 406 -4.61 1.85 19.50
C VAL A 406 -5.15 3.15 20.08
N ILE A 407 -6.47 3.30 20.12
CA ILE A 407 -7.13 4.50 20.66
C ILE A 407 -7.86 4.16 21.96
N ALA A 408 -7.85 5.07 22.92
CA ALA A 408 -8.47 4.86 24.21
C ALA A 408 -9.26 6.07 24.72
N MET A 409 -10.39 5.78 25.36
CA MET A 409 -11.18 6.79 26.08
C MET A 409 -10.48 7.21 27.38
N GLU A 410 -10.90 8.34 27.94
CA GLU A 410 -10.32 8.89 29.17
C GLU A 410 -10.35 7.90 30.35
N THR A 411 -11.37 7.04 30.40
CA THR A 411 -11.58 6.04 31.45
C THR A 411 -10.55 4.89 31.46
N VAL A 412 -9.74 4.77 30.41
CA VAL A 412 -8.64 3.81 30.32
C VAL A 412 -7.36 4.46 30.85
N SER A 413 -6.65 3.77 31.76
CA SER A 413 -5.35 4.25 32.26
C SER A 413 -4.27 4.11 31.20
N GLU A 414 -3.27 5.00 31.23
CA GLU A 414 -2.12 4.94 30.31
C GLU A 414 -1.35 3.62 30.42
N GLU A 415 -1.19 3.08 31.63
CA GLU A 415 -0.59 1.75 31.87
C GLU A 415 -1.31 0.65 31.09
N LYS A 416 -2.64 0.69 31.02
CA LYS A 416 -3.43 -0.32 30.30
C LYS A 416 -3.36 -0.15 28.79
N LEU A 417 -3.30 1.10 28.32
CA LEU A 417 -3.06 1.39 26.91
C LEU A 417 -1.65 0.94 26.48
N LEU A 418 -0.63 1.21 27.30
CA LEU A 418 0.73 0.73 27.07
C LEU A 418 0.78 -0.80 27.01
N HIS A 419 0.14 -1.46 27.98
CA HIS A 419 0.05 -2.92 28.02
C HIS A 419 -0.57 -3.50 26.74
N ALA A 420 -1.68 -2.93 26.27
CA ALA A 420 -2.31 -3.36 25.03
C ALA A 420 -1.42 -3.14 23.79
N LEU A 421 -0.69 -2.02 23.73
CA LEU A 421 0.27 -1.73 22.66
C LEU A 421 1.44 -2.73 22.65
N HIS A 422 1.98 -3.08 23.82
CA HIS A 422 3.06 -4.05 23.93
C HIS A 422 2.59 -5.46 23.56
N VAL A 423 1.41 -5.88 24.02
CA VAL A 423 0.83 -7.18 23.60
C VAL A 423 0.57 -7.22 22.09
N LEU A 424 0.15 -6.11 21.49
CA LEU A 424 0.00 -5.99 20.03
C LEU A 424 1.34 -6.12 19.32
N ALA A 425 2.39 -5.44 19.81
CA ALA A 425 3.74 -5.56 19.27
C ALA A 425 4.25 -7.01 19.36
N GLN A 426 4.14 -7.65 20.53
CA GLN A 426 4.58 -9.04 20.77
C GLN A 426 3.83 -10.10 19.95
N TYR A 427 2.62 -9.81 19.46
CA TYR A 427 1.92 -10.69 18.52
C TYR A 427 2.32 -10.49 17.05
N ILE A 428 2.84 -9.31 16.71
CA ILE A 428 3.32 -8.97 15.36
C ILE A 428 4.79 -9.38 15.19
N ASP A 429 5.57 -9.21 16.25
CA ASP A 429 6.99 -9.51 16.38
C ASP A 429 7.18 -10.22 17.73
N ASN A 430 7.21 -11.54 17.71
CA ASN A 430 7.22 -12.36 18.92
C ASN A 430 8.63 -12.67 19.44
N ASP A 431 9.68 -12.47 18.63
CA ASP A 431 11.07 -12.54 19.09
C ASP A 431 11.66 -11.17 19.45
N GLU A 432 10.88 -10.10 19.28
CA GLU A 432 11.13 -8.73 19.72
C GLU A 432 12.40 -8.14 19.10
N ASP A 433 12.70 -8.53 17.87
CA ASP A 433 13.88 -8.06 17.14
C ASP A 433 13.67 -6.69 16.46
N GLY A 434 12.45 -6.15 16.52
CA GLY A 434 12.06 -4.89 15.92
C GLY A 434 11.44 -5.04 14.52
N GLU A 435 11.36 -6.26 13.97
CA GLU A 435 10.73 -6.56 12.70
C GLU A 435 9.53 -7.49 12.86
N ALA A 436 8.49 -7.29 12.06
CA ALA A 436 7.36 -8.21 12.09
C ALA A 436 7.76 -9.60 11.59
N ASP A 437 7.37 -10.64 12.36
CA ASP A 437 7.61 -12.05 12.07
C ASP A 437 7.16 -12.46 10.66
N ASP A 438 6.00 -11.93 10.24
CA ASP A 438 5.51 -12.00 8.87
C ASP A 438 5.06 -10.63 8.36
N LYS A 439 5.95 -9.99 7.58
CA LYS A 439 5.71 -8.67 6.95
C LYS A 439 4.43 -8.63 6.09
N ARG A 440 3.98 -9.76 5.52
CA ARG A 440 2.74 -9.80 4.72
C ARG A 440 1.50 -9.73 5.61
N VAL A 441 1.53 -10.38 6.78
CA VAL A 441 0.46 -10.30 7.78
C VAL A 441 0.33 -8.87 8.31
N LEU A 442 1.46 -8.22 8.62
CA LEU A 442 1.46 -6.81 9.01
C LEU A 442 0.92 -5.90 7.90
N ALA A 443 1.32 -6.14 6.65
CA ALA A 443 0.80 -5.40 5.49
C ALA A 443 -0.73 -5.57 5.37
N ALA A 444 -1.25 -6.78 5.52
CA ALA A 444 -2.69 -7.05 5.46
C ALA A 444 -3.46 -6.32 6.58
N LEU A 445 -2.93 -6.30 7.81
CA LEU A 445 -3.53 -5.56 8.93
C LEU A 445 -3.62 -4.06 8.64
N ARG A 446 -2.52 -3.47 8.14
CA ARG A 446 -2.47 -2.05 7.76
C ARG A 446 -3.42 -1.72 6.60
N GLU A 447 -3.43 -2.55 5.56
CA GLU A 447 -4.28 -2.38 4.37
C GLU A 447 -5.78 -2.38 4.73
N HIS A 448 -6.17 -3.19 5.71
CA HIS A 448 -7.57 -3.25 6.17
C HIS A 448 -7.87 -2.27 7.32
N GLY A 449 -6.94 -1.36 7.62
CA GLY A 449 -7.13 -0.32 8.64
C GLY A 449 -7.34 -0.89 10.04
N ALA A 450 -6.57 -1.91 10.43
CA ALA A 450 -6.61 -2.49 11.78
C ALA A 450 -6.55 -1.40 12.86
N LEU A 451 -7.46 -1.48 13.82
CA LEU A 451 -7.60 -0.53 14.93
C LEU A 451 -8.05 -1.26 16.19
N LEU A 452 -7.30 -1.08 17.27
CA LEU A 452 -7.73 -1.51 18.60
C LEU A 452 -8.36 -0.33 19.34
N VAL A 453 -9.56 -0.54 19.88
CA VAL A 453 -10.38 0.50 20.53
C VAL A 453 -10.58 0.15 21.99
N MET A 454 -10.13 1.03 22.88
CA MET A 454 -10.22 0.80 24.32
C MET A 454 -11.21 1.73 25.01
N ALA A 455 -12.05 1.15 25.87
CA ALA A 455 -12.92 1.90 26.77
C ALA A 455 -12.94 1.29 28.17
N GLY A 456 -13.36 2.06 29.18
CA GLY A 456 -13.45 1.56 30.55
C GLY A 456 -14.46 0.42 30.72
N SER A 457 -15.49 0.34 29.87
CA SER A 457 -16.52 -0.70 29.91
C SER A 457 -17.30 -0.82 28.58
N ASP A 458 -18.01 -1.93 28.41
CA ASP A 458 -18.94 -2.22 27.32
C ASP A 458 -19.93 -1.07 27.05
N ARG A 459 -20.53 -0.52 28.12
CA ARG A 459 -21.51 0.58 28.05
C ARG A 459 -21.00 1.86 27.41
N GLU A 460 -19.69 2.08 27.44
CA GLU A 460 -19.09 3.28 26.85
C GLU A 460 -18.98 3.15 25.33
N LEU A 461 -18.76 1.93 24.81
CA LEU A 461 -18.70 1.65 23.38
C LEU A 461 -20.09 1.55 22.72
N GLU A 462 -21.15 1.27 23.49
CA GLU A 462 -22.54 1.21 22.98
C GLU A 462 -23.00 2.51 22.27
N ARG A 463 -22.29 3.63 22.47
CA ARG A 463 -22.64 4.95 21.91
C ARG A 463 -21.88 5.32 20.64
N LEU A 464 -20.98 4.46 20.17
CA LEU A 464 -20.11 4.75 19.04
C LEU A 464 -20.85 4.67 17.69
N ASP A 465 -20.56 5.60 16.78
CA ASP A 465 -21.04 5.53 15.39
C ASP A 465 -20.06 4.73 14.52
N GLN A 466 -20.40 3.46 14.28
CA GLN A 466 -19.60 2.55 13.45
C GLN A 466 -19.33 3.11 12.04
N ARG A 467 -20.25 3.90 11.47
CA ARG A 467 -20.06 4.48 10.13
C ARG A 467 -18.92 5.48 10.10
N GLN A 468 -18.59 6.10 11.22
CA GLN A 468 -17.48 7.03 11.30
C GLN A 468 -16.14 6.31 11.21
N PHE A 469 -16.00 5.14 11.85
CA PHE A 469 -14.81 4.31 11.73
C PHE A 469 -14.60 3.80 10.30
N GLU A 470 -15.68 3.34 9.65
CA GLU A 470 -15.62 2.87 8.26
C GLU A 470 -15.25 4.00 7.28
N ARG A 471 -15.81 5.20 7.47
CA ARG A 471 -15.43 6.40 6.69
C ARG A 471 -13.99 6.81 6.95
N ALA A 472 -13.49 6.57 8.16
CA ALA A 472 -12.08 6.66 8.52
C ALA A 472 -11.28 5.40 8.12
N GLY A 473 -11.78 4.57 7.20
CA GLY A 473 -11.01 3.48 6.56
C GLY A 473 -10.67 2.31 7.47
N HIS A 474 -11.16 2.28 8.70
CA HIS A 474 -10.94 1.17 9.63
C HIS A 474 -11.97 0.08 9.36
N ARG A 475 -11.54 -1.02 8.73
CA ARG A 475 -12.39 -2.17 8.39
C ARG A 475 -12.17 -3.35 9.33
N LEU A 476 -11.06 -3.37 10.06
CA LEU A 476 -10.78 -4.32 11.13
C LEU A 476 -10.70 -3.55 12.45
N ILE A 477 -11.73 -3.70 13.28
CA ILE A 477 -11.84 -3.00 14.55
C ILE A 477 -12.05 -4.05 15.62
N GLN A 478 -11.28 -3.96 16.68
CA GLN A 478 -11.44 -4.82 17.85
C GLN A 478 -11.56 -3.96 19.11
N ASP A 479 -12.52 -4.26 19.97
CA ASP A 479 -12.68 -3.59 21.24
C ASP A 479 -11.94 -4.29 22.37
N LEU A 480 -11.48 -3.52 23.35
CA LEU A 480 -10.82 -4.01 24.55
C LEU A 480 -11.24 -3.19 25.77
N TYR A 481 -11.75 -3.86 26.79
CA TYR A 481 -12.22 -3.19 28.00
C TYR A 481 -11.13 -3.04 29.05
N GLY A 482 -10.90 -1.80 29.48
CA GLY A 482 -9.94 -1.50 30.54
C GLY A 482 -10.21 -2.25 31.84
N ARG A 483 -11.45 -2.68 32.13
CA ARG A 483 -11.76 -3.52 33.31
C ARG A 483 -11.15 -4.92 33.26
N GLU A 484 -10.94 -5.46 32.06
CA GLU A 484 -10.45 -6.82 31.81
C GLU A 484 -8.99 -6.82 31.30
N THR A 485 -8.40 -5.63 31.10
CA THR A 485 -6.96 -5.45 30.88
C THR A 485 -6.20 -5.57 32.20
N HIS A 486 -5.28 -6.53 32.27
CA HIS A 486 -4.50 -6.81 33.49
C HIS A 486 -2.99 -6.78 33.20
N PRO A 487 -2.33 -5.62 33.32
CA PRO A 487 -0.88 -5.49 33.08
C PRO A 487 0.01 -6.39 33.95
N ALA A 488 -0.51 -6.89 35.07
CA ALA A 488 0.19 -7.83 35.94
C ALA A 488 -0.05 -9.32 35.56
N GLY A 489 -0.66 -9.57 34.40
CA GLY A 489 -0.98 -10.89 33.88
C GLY A 489 -2.24 -11.55 34.47
N SER A 490 -2.59 -12.69 33.87
CA SER A 490 -3.75 -13.51 34.23
C SER A 490 -3.56 -14.21 35.59
N SER A 491 -4.59 -14.20 36.44
CA SER A 491 -4.58 -14.94 37.71
C SER A 491 -5.99 -15.21 38.25
N LEU A 492 -6.14 -16.16 39.18
CA LEU A 492 -7.41 -16.41 39.84
C LEU A 492 -7.98 -15.19 40.57
N ALA A 493 -7.10 -14.35 41.12
CA ALA A 493 -7.50 -13.20 41.94
C ALA A 493 -7.93 -12.00 41.09
N LYS A 494 -7.30 -11.81 39.91
CA LYS A 494 -7.54 -10.66 39.04
C LYS A 494 -8.45 -10.97 37.86
N GLY A 495 -8.49 -12.23 37.42
CA GLY A 495 -9.15 -12.66 36.20
C GLY A 495 -8.15 -12.97 35.09
N PHE A 496 -8.70 -13.34 33.93
CA PHE A 496 -7.96 -13.50 32.68
C PHE A 496 -7.66 -12.13 32.09
N ASP A 497 -6.41 -11.91 31.66
CA ASP A 497 -6.05 -10.70 30.93
C ASP A 497 -6.59 -10.75 29.50
N ALA A 498 -7.64 -9.98 29.24
CA ALA A 498 -8.33 -9.97 27.96
C ALA A 498 -7.46 -9.46 26.80
N THR A 499 -6.33 -8.79 27.06
CA THR A 499 -5.41 -8.40 25.97
C THR A 499 -4.92 -9.59 25.17
N LEU A 500 -4.69 -10.74 25.82
CA LEU A 500 -4.23 -11.95 25.16
C LEU A 500 -5.24 -12.47 24.12
N GLU A 501 -6.53 -12.26 24.37
CA GLU A 501 -7.62 -12.69 23.50
C GLU A 501 -7.96 -11.63 22.46
N GLU A 502 -8.29 -10.41 22.90
CA GLU A 502 -8.81 -9.38 22.00
C GLU A 502 -7.74 -8.91 21.02
N VAL A 503 -6.49 -8.73 21.46
CA VAL A 503 -5.42 -8.35 20.53
C VAL A 503 -5.15 -9.48 19.54
N TRP A 504 -5.24 -10.74 19.96
CA TRP A 504 -5.13 -11.87 19.04
C TRP A 504 -6.30 -11.94 18.05
N HIS A 505 -7.54 -11.65 18.47
CA HIS A 505 -8.67 -11.54 17.54
C HIS A 505 -8.36 -10.55 16.43
N LEU A 506 -7.83 -9.37 16.76
CA LEU A 506 -7.39 -8.39 15.76
C LEU A 506 -6.28 -8.93 14.83
N VAL A 507 -5.19 -9.45 15.40
CA VAL A 507 -4.01 -9.92 14.63
C VAL A 507 -4.33 -11.13 13.76
N SER A 508 -5.19 -12.04 14.24
CA SER A 508 -5.61 -13.25 13.53
C SER A 508 -6.37 -12.95 12.24
N PHE A 509 -7.02 -11.79 12.11
CA PHE A 509 -7.59 -11.34 10.82
C PHE A 509 -6.49 -11.12 9.77
N GLY A 510 -5.32 -10.61 10.15
CA GLY A 510 -4.18 -10.48 9.25
C GLY A 510 -3.73 -11.83 8.69
N TRP A 511 -3.67 -12.85 9.56
CA TRP A 511 -3.38 -14.23 9.15
C TRP A 511 -4.44 -14.80 8.22
N ALA A 512 -5.72 -14.59 8.54
CA ALA A 512 -6.85 -15.03 7.73
C ALA A 512 -6.88 -14.37 6.34
N ALA A 513 -6.56 -13.08 6.26
CA ALA A 513 -6.50 -12.32 5.00
C ALA A 513 -5.30 -12.75 4.15
N THR A 514 -4.15 -12.99 4.77
CA THR A 514 -2.91 -13.36 4.07
C THR A 514 -2.92 -14.81 3.61
N TYR A 515 -3.49 -15.72 4.41
CA TYR A 515 -3.51 -17.17 4.16
C TYR A 515 -4.92 -17.76 4.32
N PRO A 516 -5.87 -17.39 3.46
CA PRO A 516 -7.28 -17.78 3.61
C PRO A 516 -7.50 -19.30 3.62
N GLU A 517 -6.71 -20.06 2.87
CA GLU A 517 -6.80 -21.53 2.80
C GLU A 517 -6.31 -22.23 4.08
N VAL A 518 -5.58 -21.52 4.94
CA VAL A 518 -4.96 -22.09 6.14
C VAL A 518 -5.62 -21.54 7.40
N PHE A 519 -5.64 -20.22 7.55
CA PHE A 519 -6.12 -19.51 8.74
C PHE A 519 -7.45 -18.78 8.51
N GLY A 520 -8.03 -18.87 7.31
CA GLY A 520 -9.31 -18.22 7.02
C GLY A 520 -10.43 -18.69 7.94
N PHE A 521 -11.37 -17.81 8.24
CA PHE A 521 -12.50 -18.11 9.12
C PHE A 521 -13.69 -18.76 8.39
N GLU A 522 -13.58 -18.88 7.08
CA GLU A 522 -14.58 -19.56 6.25
C GLU A 522 -14.40 -21.07 6.28
N ARG A 523 -15.49 -21.78 6.01
CA ARG A 523 -15.46 -23.23 5.85
C ARG A 523 -14.55 -23.59 4.67
N GLY A 524 -13.58 -24.47 4.90
CA GLY A 524 -12.64 -24.94 3.89
C GLY A 524 -11.20 -24.77 4.33
N SER A 525 -10.92 -23.76 5.16
CA SER A 525 -9.58 -23.56 5.73
C SER A 525 -9.17 -24.71 6.64
N ARG A 526 -7.86 -24.91 6.80
CA ARG A 526 -7.31 -25.92 7.72
C ARG A 526 -7.71 -25.65 9.18
N LEU A 527 -7.73 -24.38 9.59
CA LEU A 527 -8.18 -23.98 10.93
C LEU A 527 -9.66 -24.33 11.17
N ALA A 528 -10.54 -24.04 10.20
CA ALA A 528 -11.96 -24.37 10.28
C ALA A 528 -12.20 -25.88 10.31
N GLN A 529 -11.41 -26.66 9.57
CA GLN A 529 -11.47 -28.13 9.60
C GLN A 529 -11.06 -28.68 10.97
N ALA A 530 -10.04 -28.11 11.61
CA ALA A 530 -9.64 -28.49 12.97
C ALA A 530 -10.73 -28.14 14.00
N MET A 531 -11.34 -26.95 13.90
CA MET A 531 -12.48 -26.57 14.74
C MET A 531 -13.65 -27.54 14.60
N ASP A 532 -13.97 -27.98 13.38
CA ASP A 532 -15.05 -28.95 13.15
C ASP A 532 -14.78 -30.26 13.92
N LEU A 533 -13.53 -30.73 13.97
CA LEU A 533 -13.18 -31.89 14.82
C LEU A 533 -13.41 -31.60 16.30
N ALA A 534 -13.01 -30.41 16.77
CA ALA A 534 -13.13 -29.99 18.16
C ALA A 534 -14.56 -29.92 18.69
N ARG A 535 -15.50 -29.68 17.78
CA ARG A 535 -16.93 -29.58 18.07
C ARG A 535 -17.67 -30.91 17.88
N GLY A 536 -16.96 -31.97 17.46
CA GLY A 536 -17.55 -33.28 17.14
C GLY A 536 -18.24 -33.35 15.77
N GLY A 537 -17.85 -32.47 14.85
CA GLY A 537 -18.28 -32.41 13.46
C GLY A 537 -18.73 -31.00 13.03
N TYR A 538 -18.96 -30.85 11.72
CA TYR A 538 -19.49 -29.61 11.16
C TYR A 538 -20.93 -29.33 11.58
N HIS A 539 -21.17 -28.13 12.09
CA HIS A 539 -22.50 -27.64 12.47
C HIS A 539 -22.84 -26.34 11.73
N ARG A 540 -23.63 -26.44 10.65
CA ARG A 540 -24.14 -25.27 9.90
C ARG A 540 -24.94 -24.30 10.77
N ARG A 541 -25.69 -24.83 11.74
CA ARG A 541 -26.42 -24.05 12.75
C ARG A 541 -25.98 -24.53 14.12
N MET A 542 -25.85 -23.60 15.07
CA MET A 542 -25.43 -23.91 16.42
C MET A 542 -26.34 -24.98 17.06
N PRO A 543 -25.78 -26.10 17.54
CA PRO A 543 -26.57 -27.14 18.18
C PRO A 543 -27.05 -26.69 19.56
N ARG A 544 -28.18 -27.22 20.01
CA ARG A 544 -28.67 -26.97 21.39
C ARG A 544 -27.74 -27.56 22.44
N ARG A 545 -27.02 -28.63 22.09
CA ARG A 545 -26.01 -29.32 22.89
C ARG A 545 -24.96 -29.89 21.95
N TYR A 546 -23.69 -29.66 22.24
CA TYR A 546 -22.60 -30.28 21.51
C TYR A 546 -22.46 -31.76 21.90
N PRO A 547 -21.86 -32.60 21.03
CA PRO A 547 -21.49 -33.98 21.36
C PRO A 547 -20.66 -34.06 22.65
N ALA A 548 -20.83 -35.13 23.44
CA ALA A 548 -20.15 -35.27 24.73
C ALA A 548 -18.62 -35.24 24.63
N GLY A 549 -18.07 -35.71 23.51
CA GLY A 549 -16.64 -35.71 23.21
C GLY A 549 -16.10 -34.38 22.65
N ALA A 550 -16.93 -33.37 22.45
CA ALA A 550 -16.46 -32.05 22.02
C ALA A 550 -15.62 -31.41 23.14
N TRP A 551 -14.47 -30.85 22.78
CA TRP A 551 -13.63 -30.05 23.68
C TRP A 551 -13.74 -28.55 23.44
N TYR A 552 -14.41 -28.17 22.34
CA TYR A 552 -14.84 -26.81 22.05
C TYR A 552 -16.36 -26.76 21.91
N SER A 553 -17.00 -25.91 22.70
CA SER A 553 -18.42 -25.59 22.59
C SER A 553 -18.63 -24.08 22.69
N TYR A 554 -19.56 -23.57 21.90
CA TYR A 554 -19.87 -22.14 21.89
C TYR A 554 -21.38 -21.97 21.77
N TYR A 555 -21.97 -21.21 22.69
CA TYR A 555 -23.43 -21.13 22.88
C TYR A 555 -24.01 -19.73 22.64
N ASP A 556 -23.21 -18.75 22.23
CA ASP A 556 -23.73 -17.45 21.82
C ASP A 556 -24.42 -17.54 20.46
N ARG A 557 -25.69 -17.11 20.42
CA ARG A 557 -26.53 -17.17 19.21
C ARG A 557 -26.26 -16.04 18.23
N THR A 558 -25.57 -15.00 18.67
CA THR A 558 -25.15 -13.89 17.79
C THR A 558 -23.97 -14.32 16.94
N CYS A 559 -23.10 -15.19 17.45
CA CYS A 559 -21.88 -15.68 16.79
C CYS A 559 -22.19 -16.76 15.74
N ASP A 560 -21.83 -16.47 14.49
CA ASP A 560 -21.97 -17.40 13.38
C ASP A 560 -20.82 -18.43 13.31
N TYR A 561 -20.72 -19.18 12.21
CA TYR A 561 -19.64 -20.15 12.04
C TYR A 561 -18.27 -19.48 11.97
N ARG A 562 -18.15 -18.33 11.29
CA ARG A 562 -16.88 -17.62 11.10
C ARG A 562 -16.36 -17.09 12.43
N CYS A 563 -17.25 -16.47 13.20
CA CYS A 563 -16.96 -16.01 14.56
C CYS A 563 -16.45 -17.18 15.44
N GLN A 564 -17.06 -18.37 15.35
CA GLN A 564 -16.56 -19.55 16.08
C GLN A 564 -15.17 -20.02 15.63
N VAL A 565 -14.80 -19.85 14.36
CA VAL A 565 -13.42 -20.17 13.90
C VAL A 565 -12.41 -19.18 14.48
N ALA A 566 -12.75 -17.89 14.54
CA ALA A 566 -11.91 -16.86 15.16
C ALA A 566 -11.72 -17.16 16.66
N GLU A 567 -12.80 -17.47 17.37
CA GLU A 567 -12.79 -17.91 18.78
C GLU A 567 -11.93 -19.16 18.99
N TYR A 568 -12.07 -20.16 18.12
CA TYR A 568 -11.23 -21.36 18.16
C TYR A 568 -9.75 -21.04 17.92
N SER A 569 -9.44 -20.07 17.06
CA SER A 569 -8.07 -19.59 16.85
C SER A 569 -7.46 -19.04 18.14
N TYR A 570 -8.24 -18.26 18.89
CA TYR A 570 -7.89 -17.76 20.21
C TYR A 570 -7.66 -18.91 21.19
N TRP A 571 -8.67 -19.77 21.38
CA TRP A 571 -8.60 -20.85 22.37
C TRP A 571 -7.36 -21.72 22.16
N THR A 572 -7.05 -22.03 20.90
CA THR A 572 -5.94 -22.92 20.55
C THR A 572 -4.58 -22.26 20.68
N LEU A 573 -4.37 -21.04 20.16
CA LEU A 573 -3.08 -20.39 20.28
C LEU A 573 -2.76 -20.06 21.74
N ILE A 574 -3.68 -19.45 22.48
CA ILE A 574 -3.41 -19.04 23.87
C ILE A 574 -3.20 -20.26 24.77
N THR A 575 -3.89 -21.37 24.52
CA THR A 575 -3.60 -22.64 25.21
C THR A 575 -2.19 -23.13 24.87
N LYS A 576 -1.80 -23.13 23.59
CA LYS A 576 -0.48 -23.58 23.15
C LYS A 576 0.64 -22.79 23.83
N LEU A 577 0.44 -21.49 24.00
CA LEU A 577 1.37 -20.56 24.65
C LEU A 577 1.31 -20.62 26.19
N GLY A 578 0.39 -21.41 26.77
CA GLY A 578 0.25 -21.60 28.22
C GLY A 578 -0.61 -20.55 28.93
N GLY A 579 -1.22 -19.61 28.20
CA GLY A 579 -2.04 -18.53 28.77
C GLY A 579 -3.32 -19.00 29.46
N GLN A 580 -3.79 -20.22 29.16
CA GLN A 580 -4.96 -20.83 29.82
C GLN A 580 -4.59 -21.67 31.06
N SER A 581 -3.30 -21.84 31.39
CA SER A 581 -2.82 -22.85 32.34
C SER A 581 -2.68 -22.38 33.80
N TYR A 582 -3.42 -21.34 34.23
CA TYR A 582 -3.37 -20.85 35.61
C TYR A 582 -4.44 -21.48 36.52
N ALA A 583 -4.18 -21.47 37.83
CA ALA A 583 -5.05 -22.09 38.82
C ALA A 583 -6.49 -21.55 38.76
N GLY A 584 -7.47 -22.44 38.60
CA GLY A 584 -8.89 -22.09 38.55
C GLY A 584 -9.44 -21.85 37.14
N ARG A 585 -8.59 -21.53 36.16
CA ARG A 585 -9.01 -21.24 34.78
C ARG A 585 -9.84 -22.37 34.17
N ALA A 586 -9.40 -23.62 34.31
CA ALA A 586 -10.14 -24.78 33.79
C ALA A 586 -11.59 -24.88 34.26
N ARG A 587 -11.94 -24.34 35.45
CA ARG A 587 -13.33 -24.30 35.92
C ARG A 587 -14.10 -23.10 35.37
N GLU A 588 -13.42 -21.98 35.15
CA GLU A 588 -14.01 -20.75 34.61
C GLU A 588 -14.50 -20.95 33.17
N ILE A 589 -13.75 -21.70 32.37
CA ILE A 589 -14.01 -21.88 30.93
C ILE A 589 -14.58 -23.26 30.55
N ALA A 590 -14.86 -24.14 31.52
CA ALA A 590 -15.24 -25.54 31.28
C ALA A 590 -16.48 -25.73 30.39
N ASP A 591 -17.37 -24.73 30.35
CA ASP A 591 -18.58 -24.75 29.52
C ASP A 591 -18.27 -24.53 28.02
N GLU A 592 -17.09 -23.98 27.69
CA GLU A 592 -16.71 -23.62 26.33
C GLU A 592 -15.44 -24.33 25.85
N TRP A 593 -14.43 -24.49 26.72
CA TRP A 593 -13.12 -25.02 26.34
C TRP A 593 -12.57 -25.98 27.40
N ARG A 594 -12.03 -27.13 26.96
CA ARG A 594 -11.57 -28.20 27.87
C ARG A 594 -10.07 -28.45 27.89
N LEU A 595 -9.31 -28.00 26.90
CA LEU A 595 -7.87 -28.29 26.77
C LEU A 595 -7.09 -27.09 27.29
N THR A 596 -6.75 -27.03 28.58
CA THR A 596 -6.25 -25.79 29.20
C THR A 596 -4.74 -25.67 29.30
N THR A 597 -4.03 -26.72 28.89
CA THR A 597 -2.55 -26.77 28.89
C THR A 597 -1.99 -27.13 27.52
N PRO A 598 -0.74 -26.78 27.22
CA PRO A 598 -0.08 -27.18 25.97
C PRO A 598 -0.11 -28.70 25.74
N ASP A 599 0.11 -29.50 26.80
CA ASP A 599 0.09 -30.97 26.73
C ASP A 599 -1.32 -31.52 26.43
N GLU A 600 -2.35 -30.94 27.05
CA GLU A 600 -3.76 -31.28 26.75
C GLU A 600 -4.12 -30.91 25.31
N LEU A 601 -3.64 -29.77 24.80
CA LEU A 601 -3.88 -29.37 23.41
C LEU A 601 -3.16 -30.30 22.42
N GLN A 602 -1.89 -30.61 22.67
CA GLN A 602 -1.09 -31.48 21.80
C GLN A 602 -1.72 -32.87 21.66
N SER A 603 -2.25 -33.41 22.76
CA SER A 603 -2.86 -34.74 22.79
C SER A 603 -4.33 -34.75 22.37
N GLY A 604 -5.10 -33.73 22.75
CA GLY A 604 -6.54 -33.62 22.51
C GLY A 604 -6.92 -33.05 21.15
N ASP A 605 -6.07 -32.21 20.55
CA ASP A 605 -6.31 -31.57 19.24
C ASP A 605 -5.03 -31.58 18.38
N PRO A 606 -4.56 -32.77 17.92
CA PRO A 606 -3.34 -32.88 17.12
C PRO A 606 -3.44 -32.15 15.78
N ALA A 607 -4.66 -31.93 15.26
CA ALA A 607 -4.89 -31.24 13.99
C ALA A 607 -4.47 -29.77 14.07
N VAL A 608 -4.95 -29.03 15.09
CA VAL A 608 -4.54 -27.65 15.28
C VAL A 608 -3.13 -27.55 15.86
N TRP A 609 -2.71 -28.50 16.71
CA TRP A 609 -1.33 -28.52 17.21
C TRP A 609 -0.31 -28.56 16.07
N SER A 610 -0.51 -29.47 15.11
CA SER A 610 0.35 -29.57 13.92
C SER A 610 0.31 -28.31 13.06
N LEU A 611 -0.84 -27.64 12.97
CA LEU A 611 -0.97 -26.41 12.21
C LEU A 611 -0.18 -25.27 12.88
N LEU A 612 -0.36 -25.08 14.19
CA LEU A 612 0.30 -24.01 14.95
C LEU A 612 1.80 -24.26 15.18
N SER A 613 2.27 -25.52 15.07
CA SER A 613 3.70 -25.88 15.17
C SER A 613 4.46 -25.82 13.85
N ASP A 614 3.79 -25.51 12.73
CA ASP A 614 4.42 -25.48 11.41
C ASP A 614 5.28 -24.21 11.27
N SER A 615 6.60 -24.39 11.25
CA SER A 615 7.58 -23.30 11.25
C SER A 615 7.53 -22.41 10.02
N ARG A 616 6.83 -22.83 8.95
CA ARG A 616 6.63 -22.01 7.74
C ARG A 616 5.85 -20.74 8.03
N TRP A 617 4.98 -20.76 9.05
CA TRP A 617 4.13 -19.61 9.36
C TRP A 617 4.77 -18.66 10.36
N ARG A 618 5.79 -19.06 11.13
CA ARG A 618 6.35 -18.21 12.20
C ARG A 618 5.28 -17.63 13.14
N LEU A 619 4.25 -18.41 13.47
CA LEU A 619 3.26 -18.02 14.48
C LEU A 619 3.93 -17.81 15.85
N PRO A 620 3.31 -16.99 16.74
CA PRO A 620 3.82 -16.76 18.08
C PRO A 620 4.17 -18.06 18.82
N ARG A 621 5.31 -18.04 19.51
CA ARG A 621 5.86 -19.14 20.31
C ARG A 621 6.00 -18.79 21.78
N VAL A 622 6.08 -17.50 22.11
CA VAL A 622 6.11 -16.94 23.45
C VAL A 622 4.78 -16.24 23.70
N LEU A 623 4.19 -16.45 24.87
CA LEU A 623 2.98 -15.73 25.26
C LEU A 623 3.36 -14.26 25.51
N PRO A 624 2.65 -13.28 24.93
CA PRO A 624 2.86 -11.88 25.26
C PRO A 624 2.70 -11.62 26.76
N ASP A 625 3.60 -10.81 27.32
CA ASP A 625 3.58 -10.41 28.73
C ASP A 625 3.32 -8.91 28.93
N GLY A 626 3.30 -8.13 27.84
CA GLY A 626 3.10 -6.68 27.87
C GLY A 626 4.38 -5.87 28.08
N SER A 627 5.56 -6.44 27.84
CA SER A 627 6.87 -5.81 27.94
C SER A 627 7.67 -5.99 26.65
N TYR A 628 7.29 -5.28 25.59
CA TYR A 628 7.96 -5.39 24.29
C TYR A 628 9.26 -4.56 24.26
N GLY A 629 10.38 -5.23 23.96
CA GLY A 629 11.70 -4.61 23.81
C GLY A 629 12.46 -4.31 25.12
N ASP A 630 12.03 -4.92 26.24
CA ASP A 630 12.63 -4.76 27.58
C ASP A 630 13.84 -5.67 27.84
#